data_AF-A0A7G8GSV2-F1
#
_entry.id   AF-A0A7G8GSV2-F1
#
_cell.length_a   1.000
_cell.length_b   1.000
_cell.length_c   1.000
_cell.angle_alpha   90.00
_cell.angle_beta   90.00
_cell.angle_gamma   90.00
#
_symmetry.space_group_name_H-M   'P 1'
#
loop_
_entity.id
_entity.type
_entity.pdbx_description
1 polymer ?
#
loop_
_entity_poly.entity_id
_entity_poly.type
_entity_poly.pdbx_seq_one_letter_code
_entity_poly.pdbx_strand_id
1 'polypeptide(L)'
;MNTRRFKGLYLQATGDPCCFSFVTYTPQTREQMLACGDLDESEEYFNPVIFDFLLFASEAALGAPAGNPFPITYDDVSIITSRQRGSGIQHEYLIRLSDQDWNAAKQSAADQLQEVLSSERWNGAQLRDSRD
;
A
#
# COMPACT_ATOMS: atom_id res chain seq x y z
N MET A 1 -1.81 13.24 21.91
CA MET A 1 -1.24 13.59 20.59
C MET A 1 -1.44 12.40 19.68
N ASN A 2 -2.30 12.51 18.68
CA ASN A 2 -2.60 11.40 17.78
C ASN A 2 -1.42 11.25 16.81
N THR A 3 -0.47 10.38 17.11
CA THR A 3 0.63 10.06 16.20
C THR A 3 0.05 9.31 15.01
N ARG A 4 0.02 9.95 13.83
CA ARG A 4 -0.43 9.32 12.59
C ARG A 4 0.42 8.09 12.33
N ARG A 5 -0.14 6.88 12.52
CA ARG A 5 0.56 5.59 12.43
C ARG A 5 1.30 5.40 11.11
N PHE A 6 0.71 5.91 10.02
CA PHE A 6 1.25 5.82 8.67
C PHE A 6 1.70 7.17 8.11
N LYS A 7 2.60 7.84 8.82
CA LYS A 7 3.08 9.15 8.40
C LYS A 7 3.90 9.05 7.11
N GLY A 8 3.51 9.82 6.10
CA GLY A 8 4.24 9.96 4.82
C GLY A 8 3.93 8.88 3.79
N LEU A 9 3.01 7.97 4.11
CA LEU A 9 2.41 7.05 3.15
C LEU A 9 1.16 7.71 2.56
N TYR A 10 0.95 7.55 1.26
CA TYR A 10 -0.27 8.01 0.58
C TYR A 10 -0.75 6.97 -0.43
N LEU A 11 -2.05 6.80 -0.54
CA LEU A 11 -2.70 5.89 -1.48
C LEU A 11 -3.82 6.63 -2.22
N GLN A 12 -3.85 6.52 -3.54
CA GLN A 12 -4.88 7.14 -4.38
C GLN A 12 -5.37 6.16 -5.44
N ALA A 13 -6.65 6.23 -5.78
CA ALA A 13 -7.20 5.55 -6.94
C ALA A 13 -6.65 6.17 -8.23
N THR A 14 -6.43 5.34 -9.26
CA THR A 14 -6.00 5.82 -10.59
C THR A 14 -7.16 5.93 -11.58
N GLY A 15 -8.38 5.58 -11.16
CA GLY A 15 -9.55 5.39 -12.02
C GLY A 15 -9.64 4.00 -12.66
N ASP A 16 -8.61 3.17 -12.53
CA ASP A 16 -8.66 1.74 -12.84
C ASP A 16 -9.04 0.95 -11.58
N PRO A 17 -9.97 -0.02 -11.65
CA PRO A 17 -10.48 -0.73 -10.48
C PRO A 17 -9.42 -1.57 -9.76
N CYS A 18 -8.36 -1.97 -10.44
CA CYS A 18 -7.31 -2.81 -9.88
C CYS A 18 -5.95 -2.11 -9.78
N CYS A 19 -5.85 -0.82 -10.13
CA CYS A 19 -4.60 -0.08 -10.03
C CYS A 19 -4.69 1.11 -9.05
N PHE A 20 -3.60 1.30 -8.32
CA PHE A 20 -3.48 2.31 -7.28
C PHE A 20 -2.14 3.05 -7.37
N SER A 21 -2.15 4.36 -7.13
CA SER A 21 -0.92 5.12 -6.90
C SER A 21 -0.60 5.08 -5.41
N PHE A 22 0.54 4.50 -5.07
CA PHE A 22 1.02 4.38 -3.70
C PHE A 22 2.33 5.13 -3.52
N VAL A 23 2.39 6.03 -2.55
CA VAL A 23 3.58 6.79 -2.20
C VAL A 23 4.10 6.29 -0.86
N THR A 24 5.37 5.93 -0.81
CA THR A 24 6.10 5.61 0.44
C THR A 24 7.51 6.23 0.39
N TYR A 25 8.23 6.14 1.51
CA TYR A 25 9.64 6.54 1.59
C TYR A 25 10.54 5.50 0.92
N THR A 26 11.75 5.91 0.54
CA THR A 26 12.74 5.06 -0.14
C THR A 26 12.89 3.70 0.58
N PRO A 27 12.37 2.61 -0.01
CA PRO A 27 12.46 1.28 0.59
C PRO A 27 13.85 0.72 0.31
N GLN A 28 14.35 -0.11 1.23
CA GLN A 28 15.61 -0.82 0.99
C GLN A 28 15.44 -1.81 -0.16
N THR A 29 16.38 -1.80 -1.12
CA THR A 29 16.48 -2.88 -2.10
C THR A 29 17.00 -4.15 -1.44
N ARG A 30 16.84 -5.29 -2.11
CA ARG A 30 17.43 -6.57 -1.64
C ARG A 30 18.92 -6.43 -1.33
N GLU A 31 19.68 -5.77 -2.22
CA GLU A 31 21.12 -5.56 -2.06
C GLU A 31 21.43 -4.69 -0.84
N GLN A 32 20.60 -3.68 -0.56
CA GLN A 32 20.74 -2.84 0.61
C GLN A 32 20.46 -3.62 1.89
N MET A 33 19.41 -4.45 1.92
CA MET A 33 19.08 -5.30 3.07
C MET A 33 20.17 -6.34 3.35
N LEU A 34 20.72 -6.96 2.31
CA LEU A 34 21.87 -7.87 2.44
C LEU A 34 23.12 -7.14 2.98
N ALA A 35 23.40 -5.95 2.44
CA ALA A 35 24.59 -5.18 2.83
C ALA A 35 24.54 -4.69 4.29
N CYS A 36 23.36 -4.40 4.83
CA CYS A 36 23.20 -4.01 6.23
C CYS A 36 22.91 -5.18 7.18
N GLY A 37 22.73 -6.39 6.66
CA GLY A 37 22.45 -7.59 7.47
C GLY A 37 21.00 -7.71 7.93
N ASP A 38 20.07 -6.95 7.32
CA ASP A 38 18.62 -7.07 7.56
C ASP A 38 18.01 -8.26 6.81
N LEU A 39 18.72 -8.84 5.85
CA LEU A 39 18.33 -10.03 5.09
C LEU A 39 19.55 -10.95 4.95
N ASP A 40 19.39 -12.24 5.19
CA ASP A 40 20.40 -13.26 4.90
C ASP A 40 20.35 -13.71 3.43
N GLU A 41 21.48 -14.17 2.88
CA GLU A 41 21.54 -14.62 1.47
C GLU A 41 20.58 -15.77 1.13
N SER A 42 20.29 -16.63 2.12
CA SER A 42 19.36 -17.75 1.99
C SER A 42 17.89 -17.38 2.19
N GLU A 43 17.61 -16.17 2.65
CA GLU A 43 16.25 -15.73 2.92
C GLU A 43 15.56 -15.20 1.66
N GLU A 44 14.26 -15.43 1.58
CA GLU A 44 13.44 -14.87 0.52
C GLU A 44 13.30 -13.35 0.72
N TYR A 45 13.54 -12.60 -0.35
CA TYR A 45 13.32 -11.16 -0.33
C TYR A 45 11.84 -10.85 -0.53
N PHE A 46 11.25 -10.21 0.47
CA PHE A 46 9.94 -9.61 0.35
C PHE A 46 10.06 -8.10 0.13
N ASN A 47 9.36 -7.59 -0.87
CA ASN A 47 9.41 -6.18 -1.21
C ASN A 47 8.70 -5.33 -0.12
N PRO A 48 9.42 -4.45 0.60
CA PRO A 48 8.84 -3.65 1.68
C PRO A 48 7.68 -2.76 1.21
N VAL A 49 7.70 -2.30 -0.05
CA VAL A 49 6.63 -1.48 -0.64
C VAL A 49 5.30 -2.22 -0.67
N ILE A 50 5.33 -3.51 -0.99
CA ILE A 50 4.10 -4.32 -1.06
C ILE A 50 3.53 -4.52 0.34
N PHE A 51 4.38 -4.76 1.34
CA PHE A 51 3.92 -4.84 2.73
C PHE A 51 3.36 -3.52 3.24
N ASP A 52 4.04 -2.41 2.99
CA ASP A 52 3.55 -1.07 3.32
C ASP A 52 2.19 -0.81 2.67
N PHE A 53 2.03 -1.17 1.40
CA PHE A 53 0.76 -1.05 0.68
C PHE A 53 -0.34 -1.88 1.34
N LEU A 54 -0.09 -3.17 1.60
CA LEU A 54 -1.07 -4.07 2.21
C LEU A 54 -1.49 -3.62 3.61
N LEU A 55 -0.51 -3.21 4.43
CA LEU A 55 -0.75 -2.73 5.78
C LEU A 55 -1.53 -1.41 5.77
N PHE A 56 -1.18 -0.50 4.86
CA PHE A 56 -1.86 0.78 4.73
C PHE A 56 -3.29 0.63 4.18
N ALA A 57 -3.49 -0.20 3.16
CA ALA A 57 -4.80 -0.47 2.58
C ALA A 57 -5.73 -1.09 3.62
N SER A 58 -5.27 -2.13 4.32
CA SER A 58 -6.08 -2.82 5.32
C SER A 58 -6.39 -1.96 6.55
N GLU A 59 -5.37 -1.37 7.18
CA GLU A 59 -5.57 -0.69 8.46
C GLU A 59 -5.94 0.79 8.31
N ALA A 60 -5.30 1.51 7.38
CA ALA A 60 -5.48 2.96 7.27
C ALA A 60 -6.67 3.34 6.39
N ALA A 61 -6.82 2.68 5.24
CA ALA A 61 -7.91 2.97 4.31
C ALA A 61 -9.20 2.24 4.72
N LEU A 62 -9.13 0.94 5.00
CA LEU A 62 -10.31 0.13 5.35
C LEU A 62 -10.62 0.07 6.85
N GLY A 63 -9.72 0.57 7.71
CA GLY A 63 -9.97 0.60 9.16
C GLY A 63 -10.00 -0.79 9.81
N ALA A 64 -9.39 -1.80 9.20
CA ALA A 64 -9.32 -3.14 9.77
C ALA A 64 -8.53 -3.10 11.09
N PRO A 65 -8.99 -3.81 12.14
CA PRO A 65 -8.20 -4.00 13.36
C PRO A 65 -6.82 -4.57 13.04
N ALA A 66 -5.81 -4.08 13.75
CA ALA A 66 -4.44 -4.58 13.59
C ALA A 66 -4.38 -6.10 13.80
N GLY A 67 -3.74 -6.80 12.86
CA GLY A 67 -3.59 -8.26 12.90
C GLY A 67 -4.79 -9.04 12.37
N ASN A 68 -5.86 -8.40 11.90
CA ASN A 68 -6.89 -9.12 11.14
C ASN A 68 -6.38 -9.49 9.75
N PRO A 69 -6.68 -10.71 9.26
CA PRO A 69 -6.27 -11.14 7.94
C PRO A 69 -6.93 -10.27 6.88
N PHE A 70 -6.11 -9.63 6.05
CA PHE A 70 -6.56 -8.91 4.86
C PHE A 70 -6.73 -9.91 3.70
N PRO A 71 -7.85 -9.89 2.95
CA PRO A 71 -8.08 -10.88 1.89
C PRO A 71 -7.09 -10.80 0.72
N ILE A 72 -6.53 -9.62 0.46
CA ILE A 72 -5.50 -9.40 -0.55
C ILE A 72 -4.15 -9.64 0.10
N THR A 73 -3.35 -10.51 -0.51
CA THR A 73 -2.06 -10.98 0.01
C THR A 73 -0.90 -10.49 -0.85
N TYR A 74 0.33 -10.80 -0.44
CA TYR A 74 1.55 -10.39 -1.16
C TYR A 74 1.55 -10.85 -2.63
N ASP A 75 1.13 -12.09 -2.88
CA ASP A 75 1.12 -12.68 -4.23
C ASP A 75 0.05 -12.07 -5.14
N ASP A 76 -0.94 -11.39 -4.55
CA ASP A 76 -1.99 -10.69 -5.30
C ASP A 76 -1.53 -9.31 -5.78
N VAL A 77 -0.34 -8.84 -5.39
CA VAL A 77 0.11 -7.46 -5.60
C VAL A 77 1.37 -7.41 -6.45
N SER A 78 1.35 -6.54 -7.46
CA SER A 78 2.51 -6.28 -8.31
C SER A 78 2.79 -4.79 -8.42
N ILE A 79 4.08 -4.44 -8.54
CA ILE A 79 4.52 -3.08 -8.87
C ILE A 79 4.72 -3.02 -10.39
N ILE A 80 3.91 -2.22 -11.07
CA ILE A 80 3.99 -2.05 -12.52
C ILE A 80 5.11 -1.09 -12.91
N THR A 81 5.22 0.02 -12.19
CA THR A 81 6.27 1.01 -12.40
C THR A 81 6.48 1.84 -11.14
N SER A 82 7.60 2.54 -11.08
CA SER A 82 7.90 3.49 -9.99
C SER A 82 8.55 4.75 -10.53
N ARG A 83 8.38 5.85 -9.80
CA ARG A 83 9.08 7.12 -10.04
C ARG A 83 9.46 7.77 -8.73
N GLN A 84 10.57 8.51 -8.75
CA GLN A 84 10.90 9.41 -7.67
C GLN A 84 10.01 10.65 -7.69
N ARG A 85 9.63 11.15 -6.51
CA ARG A 85 8.83 12.35 -6.33
C ARG A 85 9.58 13.36 -5.45
N GLY A 86 9.54 14.64 -5.84
CA GLY A 86 10.18 15.72 -5.10
C GLY A 86 11.71 15.57 -5.05
N SER A 87 12.30 15.75 -3.86
CA SER A 87 13.76 15.70 -3.64
C SER A 87 14.36 14.27 -3.61
N GLY A 88 13.61 13.25 -4.04
CA GLY A 88 14.06 11.85 -4.09
C GLY A 88 13.85 11.05 -2.80
N ILE A 89 13.27 11.66 -1.76
CA ILE A 89 12.97 10.99 -0.48
C ILE A 89 11.67 10.19 -0.56
N GLN A 90 10.73 10.61 -1.41
CA GLN A 90 9.47 9.92 -1.65
C GLN A 90 9.49 9.24 -3.01
N HIS A 91 8.93 8.04 -3.04
CA HIS A 91 8.76 7.24 -4.25
C HIS A 91 7.28 6.97 -4.45
N GLU A 92 6.83 7.09 -5.70
CA GLU A 92 5.49 6.75 -6.11
C GLU A 92 5.54 5.47 -6.94
N TYR A 93 4.68 4.53 -6.61
CA TYR A 93 4.57 3.21 -7.20
C TYR A 93 3.17 3.05 -7.79
N LEU A 94 3.11 2.59 -9.04
CA LEU A 94 1.86 2.10 -9.61
C LEU A 94 1.70 0.64 -9.18
N ILE A 95 0.78 0.41 -8.25
CA ILE A 95 0.43 -0.90 -7.73
C ILE A 95 -0.72 -1.47 -8.55
N ARG A 96 -0.67 -2.77 -8.86
CA ARG A 96 -1.75 -3.50 -9.50
C ARG A 96 -2.09 -4.76 -8.71
N LEU A 97 -3.39 -4.99 -8.52
CA LEU A 97 -3.92 -6.25 -8.02
C LEU A 97 -4.05 -7.25 -9.18
N SER A 98 -3.53 -8.45 -8.96
CA SER A 98 -3.64 -9.61 -9.85
C SER A 98 -5.05 -10.21 -9.78
N ASP A 99 -5.53 -10.76 -10.89
CA ASP A 99 -6.78 -11.52 -10.97
C ASP A 99 -6.57 -13.05 -10.81
N GLN A 100 -5.35 -13.48 -10.49
CA GLN A 100 -5.05 -14.87 -10.20
C GLN A 100 -5.71 -15.32 -8.88
N ASP A 101 -6.37 -16.49 -8.89
CA ASP A 101 -7.08 -17.06 -7.72
C ASP A 101 -8.01 -16.04 -7.05
N TRP A 102 -8.68 -15.22 -7.88
CA TRP A 102 -9.56 -14.16 -7.44
C TRP A 102 -10.87 -14.72 -6.89
N ASN A 103 -11.28 -14.26 -5.71
CA ASN A 103 -12.46 -14.74 -5.02
C ASN A 103 -13.32 -13.58 -4.51
N ALA A 104 -14.52 -13.89 -4.00
CA ALA A 104 -15.47 -12.88 -3.54
C ALA A 104 -14.94 -12.01 -2.39
N ALA A 105 -14.08 -12.54 -1.53
CA ALA A 105 -13.48 -11.75 -0.43
C ALA A 105 -12.45 -10.74 -0.95
N LYS A 106 -11.60 -11.15 -1.91
CA LYS A 106 -10.66 -10.25 -2.60
C LYS A 106 -11.40 -9.16 -3.37
N GLN A 107 -12.44 -9.54 -4.11
CA GLN A 107 -13.30 -8.56 -4.82
C GLN A 107 -13.91 -7.55 -3.85
N SER A 108 -14.51 -8.02 -2.76
CA SER A 108 -15.12 -7.13 -1.76
C SER A 108 -14.12 -6.18 -1.13
N ALA A 109 -12.90 -6.64 -0.84
CA ALA A 109 -11.83 -5.78 -0.33
C ALA A 109 -11.38 -4.72 -1.35
N ALA A 110 -11.23 -5.10 -2.62
CA ALA A 110 -10.90 -4.16 -3.69
C ALA A 110 -11.99 -3.11 -3.92
N ASP A 111 -13.27 -3.52 -3.92
CA ASP A 111 -14.42 -2.62 -4.07
C ASP A 111 -14.51 -1.62 -2.92
N GLN A 112 -14.38 -2.08 -1.68
CA GLN A 112 -14.36 -1.21 -0.49
C GLN A 112 -13.18 -0.23 -0.55
N LEU A 113 -12.01 -0.69 -1.00
CA LEU A 113 -10.85 0.17 -1.13
C LEU A 113 -11.12 1.26 -2.18
N GLN A 114 -11.67 0.91 -3.33
CA GLN A 114 -12.03 1.88 -4.36
C GLN A 114 -13.08 2.88 -3.88
N GLU A 115 -14.08 2.44 -3.12
CA GLU A 115 -15.10 3.30 -2.52
C GLU A 115 -14.46 4.35 -1.59
N VAL A 116 -13.58 3.92 -0.69
CA VAL A 116 -12.86 4.81 0.22
C VAL A 116 -11.99 5.80 -0.56
N LEU A 117 -11.19 5.32 -1.51
CA LEU A 117 -10.22 6.13 -2.24
C LEU A 117 -10.88 7.12 -3.21
N SER A 118 -12.09 6.82 -3.67
CA SER A 118 -12.89 7.70 -4.54
C SER A 118 -13.70 8.74 -3.76
N SER A 119 -13.76 8.63 -2.43
CA SER A 119 -14.44 9.60 -1.59
C SER A 119 -13.76 10.97 -1.63
N GLU A 120 -14.53 12.05 -1.78
CA GLU A 120 -14.02 13.43 -1.65
C GLU A 120 -13.40 13.71 -0.27
N ARG A 121 -13.77 12.90 0.74
CA ARG A 121 -13.22 12.99 2.09
C ARG A 121 -11.86 12.32 2.20
N TRP A 122 -11.45 11.50 1.25
CA TRP A 122 -10.16 10.85 1.26
C TRP A 122 -9.06 11.82 0.79
N ASN A 123 -8.08 12.08 1.65
CA ASN A 123 -6.98 13.01 1.33
C ASN A 123 -5.69 12.33 0.85
N GLY A 124 -5.79 11.05 0.46
CA GLY A 124 -4.63 10.22 0.16
C GLY A 124 -4.10 9.46 1.37
N ALA A 125 -4.45 9.81 2.60
CA ALA A 125 -3.88 9.10 3.75
C ALA A 125 -4.75 8.98 5.01
N GLN A 126 -5.94 9.57 5.01
CA GLN A 126 -7.02 9.27 5.96
C GLN A 126 -8.31 9.90 5.41
N LEU A 127 -9.46 9.41 5.89
CA LEU A 127 -10.73 10.09 5.73
C LEU A 127 -10.71 11.39 6.55
N ARG A 128 -11.08 12.52 5.94
CA ARG A 128 -11.31 13.78 6.64
C ARG A 128 -12.58 13.68 7.48
N ASP A 129 -12.52 14.19 8.70
CA ASP A 129 -13.72 14.39 9.50
C ASP A 129 -14.60 15.46 8.85
N SER A 130 -15.92 15.29 8.93
CA SER A 130 -16.90 16.21 8.32
C SER A 130 -17.00 17.56 9.02
N ARG A 131 -16.02 17.90 9.87
CA ARG A 131 -15.94 19.14 10.65
C ARG A 131 -14.86 20.10 10.15
N ASP A 132 -14.20 19.78 9.05
CA ASP A 132 -13.29 20.68 8.33
C ASP A 132 -14.00 21.44 7.21
#